data_AF-A0A7S0FRB9-F1
#
_entry.id   AF-A0A7S0FRB9-F1
#
_cell.length_a   1.000
_cell.length_b   1.000
_cell.length_c   1.000
_cell.angle_alpha   90.00
_cell.angle_beta   90.00
_cell.angle_gamma   90.00
#
_symmetry.space_group_name_H-M   'P 1'
#
loop_
_entity.id
_entity.type
_entity.pdbx_description
1 polymer ?
#
loop_
_entity_poly.entity_id
_entity_poly.type
_entity_poly.pdbx_seq_one_letter_code
_entity_poly.pdbx_strand_id
1 'polypeptide(L)'
;ISAGMSCQLIHYVYAEHDKFFELLKNFDAIIVRCNPGQIKADGGDQGKFDDGMREMRKLGKQVWPSPDVMEQMGAKDALVKVAKLNIGLEDTLAYYTPEEFATGFKKTMAFQPRVIKQNRGSSGEGIWII
;
A
#
# COMPACT_ATOMS: atom_id res chain seq x y z
N ILE A 1 -13.83 -1.44 20.57
CA ILE A 1 -14.62 -2.22 21.56
C ILE A 1 -15.17 -1.32 22.67
N SER A 2 -14.35 -0.48 23.33
CA SER A 2 -14.79 0.44 24.40
C SER A 2 -15.88 1.45 23.98
N ALA A 3 -16.04 1.70 22.68
CA ALA A 3 -17.11 2.53 22.10
C ALA A 3 -18.43 1.75 21.83
N GLY A 4 -18.58 0.52 22.33
CA GLY A 4 -19.79 -0.30 22.17
C GLY A 4 -19.87 -1.12 20.87
N MET A 5 -18.84 -1.08 20.02
CA MET A 5 -18.77 -1.90 18.80
C MET A 5 -18.28 -3.31 19.10
N SER A 6 -18.99 -4.31 18.55
CA SER A 6 -18.50 -5.69 18.45
C SER A 6 -17.45 -5.78 17.36
N CYS A 7 -16.22 -6.12 17.72
CA CYS A 7 -15.11 -6.24 16.77
C CYS A 7 -14.48 -7.62 16.89
N GLN A 8 -14.30 -8.29 15.75
CA GLN A 8 -13.61 -9.57 15.67
C GLN A 8 -12.35 -9.42 14.84
N LEU A 9 -11.27 -10.04 15.30
CA LEU A 9 -10.00 -10.05 14.60
C LEU A 9 -9.93 -11.33 13.79
N ILE A 10 -9.87 -11.18 12.46
CA ILE A 10 -9.89 -12.31 11.54
C ILE A 10 -8.56 -12.34 10.80
N HIS A 11 -7.85 -13.45 10.92
CA HIS A 11 -6.60 -13.66 10.20
C HIS A 11 -6.91 -14.14 8.79
N TYR A 12 -6.37 -13.44 7.78
CA TYR A 12 -6.50 -13.87 6.40
C TYR A 12 -5.49 -14.98 6.10
N VAL A 13 -6.00 -16.16 5.72
CA VAL A 13 -5.19 -17.28 5.25
C VAL A 13 -5.51 -17.49 3.78
N TYR A 14 -4.51 -17.32 2.90
CA TYR A 14 -4.73 -17.33 1.44
C TYR A 14 -5.35 -18.63 0.93
N ALA A 15 -5.05 -19.77 1.55
CA ALA A 15 -5.63 -21.06 1.21
C ALA A 15 -7.14 -21.16 1.54
N GLU A 16 -7.64 -20.30 2.42
CA GLU A 16 -9.05 -20.24 2.84
C GLU A 16 -9.75 -18.98 2.33
N HIS A 17 -9.25 -18.38 1.23
CA HIS A 17 -9.75 -17.14 0.66
C HIS A 17 -11.28 -17.08 0.56
N ASP A 18 -11.91 -18.10 -0.03
CA ASP A 18 -13.35 -18.09 -0.25
C ASP A 18 -14.13 -18.15 1.07
N LYS A 19 -13.66 -18.95 2.04
CA LYS A 19 -14.27 -19.03 3.39
C LYS A 19 -14.13 -17.70 4.13
N PHE A 20 -12.98 -17.05 3.99
CA PHE A 20 -12.74 -15.75 4.61
C PHE A 20 -13.73 -14.71 4.09
N PHE A 21 -13.91 -14.61 2.77
CA PHE A 21 -14.86 -13.65 2.19
C PHE A 21 -16.33 -14.01 2.45
N GLU A 22 -16.67 -15.30 2.55
CA GLU A 22 -18.00 -15.72 3.00
C GLU A 22 -18.28 -15.28 4.44
N LEU A 23 -17.32 -15.46 5.36
CA LEU A 23 -17.42 -15.01 6.74
C LEU A 23 -17.63 -13.48 6.82
N LEU A 24 -16.90 -12.72 6.01
CA LEU A 24 -16.97 -11.25 6.00
C LEU A 24 -18.37 -10.70 5.64
N LYS A 25 -19.22 -11.47 4.93
CA LYS A 25 -20.59 -11.03 4.61
C LYS A 25 -21.45 -10.80 5.85
N ASN A 26 -21.10 -11.41 6.98
CA ASN A 26 -21.81 -11.27 8.25
C ASN A 26 -21.46 -10.01 9.03
N PHE A 27 -20.50 -9.19 8.56
CA PHE A 27 -20.06 -7.97 9.22
C PHE A 27 -20.65 -6.73 8.56
N ASP A 28 -20.87 -5.66 9.32
CA ASP A 28 -21.35 -4.38 8.79
C ASP A 28 -20.23 -3.57 8.12
N ALA A 29 -19.01 -3.66 8.66
CA ALA A 29 -17.83 -2.97 8.17
C ALA A 29 -16.56 -3.81 8.36
N ILE A 30 -15.57 -3.56 7.51
CA ILE A 30 -14.30 -4.27 7.45
C ILE A 30 -13.17 -3.25 7.57
N ILE A 31 -12.26 -3.47 8.52
CA ILE A 31 -11.02 -2.70 8.65
C ILE A 31 -9.87 -3.59 8.21
N VAL A 32 -9.30 -3.30 7.05
CA VAL A 32 -8.17 -4.04 6.49
C VAL A 32 -6.88 -3.61 7.18
N ARG A 33 -6.27 -4.57 7.87
CA ARG A 33 -4.95 -4.41 8.52
C ARG A 33 -3.89 -5.34 7.95
N CYS A 34 -4.22 -6.09 6.90
CA CYS A 34 -3.27 -6.95 6.21
C CYS A 34 -2.24 -6.07 5.47
N ASN A 35 -0.96 -6.41 5.59
CA ASN A 35 0.08 -5.77 4.80
C ASN A 35 0.15 -6.46 3.43
N PRO A 36 -0.01 -5.73 2.31
CA PRO A 36 0.04 -6.31 0.98
C PRO A 36 1.30 -7.12 0.67
N GLY A 37 2.46 -6.67 1.17
CA GLY A 37 3.72 -7.38 0.97
C GLY A 37 3.76 -8.74 1.69
N GLN A 38 3.05 -8.88 2.82
CA GLN A 38 2.99 -10.13 3.58
C GLN A 38 2.10 -11.16 2.90
N ILE A 39 0.96 -10.75 2.33
CA ILE A 39 0.07 -11.66 1.60
C ILE A 39 0.84 -12.40 0.50
N LYS A 40 1.68 -11.67 -0.26
CA LYS A 40 2.53 -12.26 -1.28
C LYS A 40 3.65 -13.13 -0.70
N ALA A 41 4.30 -12.66 0.36
CA ALA A 41 5.37 -13.41 1.03
C ALA A 41 4.88 -14.76 1.60
N ASP A 42 3.63 -14.82 2.03
CA ASP A 42 2.98 -16.03 2.55
C ASP A 42 2.50 -16.97 1.42
N GLY A 43 2.72 -16.63 0.14
CA GLY A 43 2.31 -17.43 -1.02
C GLY A 43 0.92 -17.10 -1.57
N GLY A 44 0.27 -16.07 -1.04
CA GLY A 44 -1.01 -15.56 -1.53
C GLY A 44 -0.88 -14.59 -2.70
N ASP A 45 -2.02 -14.14 -3.20
CA ASP A 45 -2.14 -13.13 -4.25
C ASP A 45 -2.83 -11.88 -3.70
N GLN A 46 -2.11 -10.76 -3.75
CA GLN A 46 -2.60 -9.47 -3.31
C GLN A 46 -3.76 -8.95 -4.17
N GLY A 47 -3.67 -9.11 -5.50
CA GLY A 47 -4.73 -8.67 -6.42
C GLY A 47 -6.01 -9.45 -6.16
N LYS A 48 -5.91 -10.77 -5.94
CA LYS A 48 -7.05 -11.60 -5.56
C LYS A 48 -7.71 -11.11 -4.26
N PHE A 49 -6.91 -10.74 -3.27
CA PHE A 49 -7.41 -10.18 -2.00
C PHE A 49 -8.13 -8.83 -2.21
N ASP A 50 -7.54 -7.93 -2.98
CA ASP A 50 -8.11 -6.62 -3.26
C ASP A 50 -9.42 -6.73 -4.04
N ASP A 51 -9.51 -7.66 -5.00
CA ASP A 51 -10.74 -7.94 -5.74
C ASP A 51 -11.85 -8.46 -4.83
N GLY A 52 -11.54 -9.38 -3.91
CA GLY A 52 -12.51 -9.82 -2.89
C GLY A 52 -13.02 -8.65 -2.04
N MET A 53 -12.14 -7.73 -1.64
CA MET A 53 -12.55 -6.53 -0.90
C MET A 53 -13.40 -5.56 -1.74
N ARG A 54 -13.16 -5.47 -3.05
CA ARG A 54 -14.03 -4.72 -3.98
C ARG A 54 -15.41 -5.37 -4.09
N GLU A 55 -15.50 -6.70 -4.15
CA GLU A 55 -16.78 -7.40 -4.12
C GLU A 55 -17.56 -7.15 -2.82
N MET A 56 -16.88 -7.13 -1.66
CA MET A 56 -17.52 -6.75 -0.39
C MET A 56 -18.15 -5.35 -0.45
N ARG A 57 -17.49 -4.38 -1.09
CA ARG A 57 -18.05 -3.04 -1.30
C ARG A 57 -19.26 -3.06 -2.22
N LYS A 58 -19.26 -3.88 -3.28
CA LYS A 58 -20.42 -4.04 -4.17
C LYS A 58 -21.64 -4.63 -3.44
N LEU A 59 -21.40 -5.46 -2.42
CA LEU A 59 -22.44 -5.95 -1.51
C LEU A 59 -22.89 -4.92 -0.45
N GLY A 60 -22.44 -3.67 -0.54
CA GLY A 60 -22.80 -2.59 0.38
C GLY A 60 -22.04 -2.60 1.70
N LYS A 61 -21.00 -3.45 1.85
CA LYS A 61 -20.16 -3.43 3.06
C LYS A 61 -19.15 -2.31 2.99
N GLN A 62 -18.96 -1.62 4.10
CA GLN A 62 -17.98 -0.55 4.20
C GLN A 62 -16.59 -1.15 4.46
N VAL A 63 -15.62 -0.84 3.60
CA VAL A 63 -14.23 -1.34 3.71
C VAL A 63 -13.29 -0.16 3.91
N TRP A 64 -12.46 -0.21 4.95
CA TRP A 64 -11.45 0.81 5.26
C TRP A 64 -10.04 0.24 5.45
N PRO A 65 -9.02 0.85 4.86
CA PRO A 65 -9.11 1.81 3.74
C PRO A 65 -9.78 1.17 2.53
N SER A 66 -10.31 1.99 1.60
CA SER A 66 -10.86 1.42 0.37
C SER A 66 -9.74 0.79 -0.48
N PRO A 67 -10.01 -0.31 -1.21
CA PRO A 67 -9.01 -0.95 -2.07
C PRO A 67 -8.38 0.03 -3.08
N ASP A 68 -9.19 0.94 -3.64
CA ASP A 68 -8.73 1.91 -4.64
C ASP A 68 -7.79 2.96 -4.03
N VAL A 69 -8.07 3.41 -2.80
CA VAL A 69 -7.17 4.32 -2.07
C VAL A 69 -5.87 3.60 -1.74
N MET A 70 -5.92 2.32 -1.34
CA MET A 70 -4.71 1.52 -1.09
C MET A 70 -3.85 1.35 -2.34
N GLU A 71 -4.47 1.13 -3.49
CA GLU A 71 -3.76 0.97 -4.75
C GLU A 71 -3.02 2.26 -5.15
N GLN A 72 -3.68 3.41 -4.98
CA GLN A 72 -3.17 4.74 -5.32
C GLN A 72 -2.15 5.26 -4.31
N MET A 73 -2.40 5.09 -3.01
CA MET A 73 -1.57 5.63 -1.93
C MET A 73 -0.49 4.65 -1.47
N GLY A 74 -0.54 3.39 -1.89
CA GLY A 74 0.44 2.37 -1.54
C GLY A 74 1.76 2.45 -2.29
N ALA A 75 1.86 3.29 -3.31
CA ALA A 75 3.09 3.54 -4.07
C ALA A 75 3.73 4.88 -3.67
N LYS A 76 5.07 4.93 -3.72
CA LYS A 76 5.84 6.10 -3.27
C LYS A 76 5.78 7.27 -4.27
N ASP A 77 5.30 7.05 -5.49
CA ASP A 77 5.01 8.12 -6.46
C ASP A 77 3.98 9.13 -5.94
N ALA A 78 3.11 8.71 -5.01
CA ALA A 78 2.22 9.60 -4.27
C ALA A 78 3.01 10.72 -3.57
N LEU A 79 4.21 10.44 -3.05
CA LEU A 79 5.07 11.44 -2.39
C LEU A 79 5.60 12.48 -3.37
N VAL A 80 5.90 12.08 -4.60
CA VAL A 80 6.33 13.00 -5.67
C VAL A 80 5.18 13.93 -6.05
N LYS A 81 3.95 13.40 -6.13
CA LYS A 81 2.75 14.17 -6.46
C LYS A 81 2.42 15.24 -5.41
N VAL A 82 2.74 15.00 -4.14
CA VAL A 82 2.51 15.94 -3.04
C VAL A 82 3.74 16.77 -2.66
N ALA A 83 4.84 16.69 -3.42
CA ALA A 83 6.13 17.30 -3.07
C ALA A 83 6.05 18.83 -2.83
N LYS A 84 5.08 19.50 -3.46
CA LYS A 84 4.86 20.96 -3.38
C LYS A 84 3.81 21.39 -2.34
N LEU A 85 3.20 20.44 -1.63
CA LEU A 85 2.31 20.78 -0.52
C LEU A 85 3.14 21.26 0.68
N ASN A 86 2.50 21.91 1.65
CA ASN A 86 3.15 22.39 2.88
C ASN A 86 3.81 21.28 3.73
N ILE A 87 3.38 20.03 3.55
CA ILE A 87 3.94 18.82 4.19
C ILE A 87 4.85 18.02 3.24
N GLY A 88 5.02 18.50 2.00
CA GLY A 88 5.84 17.87 0.98
C GLY A 88 7.31 18.23 1.12
N LEU A 89 8.14 17.55 0.31
CA LEU A 89 9.56 17.85 0.18
C LEU A 89 9.89 17.96 -1.31
N GLU A 90 10.21 19.17 -1.77
CA GLU A 90 10.36 19.49 -3.20
C GLU A 90 11.47 18.69 -3.90
N ASP A 91 12.44 18.18 -3.15
CA ASP A 91 13.52 17.35 -3.69
C ASP A 91 13.14 15.85 -3.81
N THR A 92 11.85 15.51 -3.66
CA THR A 92 11.33 14.15 -3.87
C THR A 92 11.06 13.91 -5.35
N LEU A 93 11.87 13.08 -5.99
CA LEU A 93 11.86 12.87 -7.45
C LEU A 93 11.58 11.40 -7.81
N ALA A 94 10.89 11.18 -8.93
CA ALA A 94 10.75 9.87 -9.57
C ALA A 94 11.48 9.87 -10.91
N TYR A 95 12.12 8.75 -11.23
CA TYR A 95 12.82 8.51 -12.48
C TYR A 95 12.28 7.23 -13.10
N TYR A 96 11.86 7.30 -14.35
CA TYR A 96 11.23 6.17 -15.03
C TYR A 96 12.17 5.53 -16.07
N THR A 97 13.24 6.23 -16.46
CA THR A 97 14.28 5.68 -17.33
C THR A 97 15.68 5.76 -16.69
N PRO A 98 16.62 4.89 -17.11
CA PRO A 98 18.01 4.97 -16.67
C PRO A 98 18.67 6.33 -16.96
N GLU A 99 18.34 6.97 -18.08
CA GLU A 99 18.91 8.26 -18.49
C GLU A 99 18.44 9.41 -17.60
N GLU A 100 17.13 9.44 -17.28
CA GLU A 100 16.55 10.38 -16.33
C GLU A 100 17.20 10.22 -14.95
N PHE A 101 17.34 8.98 -14.50
CA PHE A 101 17.97 8.66 -13.23
C PHE A 101 19.41 9.14 -13.20
N ALA A 102 20.24 8.74 -14.18
CA ALA A 102 21.65 9.12 -14.22
C ALA A 102 21.86 10.64 -14.25
N THR A 103 21.01 11.38 -14.97
CA THR A 103 21.11 12.83 -15.09
C THR A 103 20.59 13.55 -13.84
N GLY A 104 19.40 13.19 -13.37
CA GLY A 104 18.75 13.85 -12.24
C GLY A 104 19.38 13.49 -10.90
N PHE A 105 19.74 12.22 -10.71
CA PHE A 105 20.33 11.75 -9.46
C PHE A 105 21.69 12.40 -9.20
N LYS A 106 22.58 12.46 -10.21
CA LYS A 106 23.89 13.12 -10.07
C LYS A 106 23.79 14.59 -9.68
N LYS A 107 22.76 15.31 -10.16
CA LYS A 107 22.52 16.71 -9.78
C LYS A 107 22.20 16.83 -8.30
N THR A 108 21.31 15.98 -7.78
CA THR A 108 20.88 16.06 -6.37
C THR A 108 21.94 15.54 -5.39
N MET A 109 22.66 14.48 -5.76
CA MET A 109 23.72 13.87 -4.94
C MET A 109 24.94 14.79 -4.75
N ALA A 110 25.16 15.76 -5.65
CA ALA A 110 26.25 16.73 -5.51
C ALA A 110 26.11 17.66 -4.29
N PHE A 111 24.92 17.79 -3.71
CA PHE A 111 24.64 18.71 -2.60
C PHE A 111 24.62 18.02 -1.23
N GLN A 112 24.06 16.80 -1.16
CA GLN A 112 23.91 16.04 0.09
C GLN A 112 23.66 14.55 -0.20
N PRO A 113 23.92 13.65 0.77
CA PRO A 113 23.52 12.25 0.67
C PRO A 113 22.04 12.10 0.33
N ARG A 114 21.72 11.08 -0.46
CA ARG A 114 20.37 10.79 -0.96
C ARG A 114 19.91 9.43 -0.48
N VAL A 115 18.59 9.31 -0.32
CA VAL A 115 17.93 8.02 -0.14
C VAL A 115 17.26 7.61 -1.44
N ILE A 116 17.66 6.48 -1.99
CA ILE A 116 16.98 5.86 -3.14
C ILE A 116 16.02 4.81 -2.62
N LYS A 117 14.80 4.77 -3.17
CA LYS A 117 13.79 3.78 -2.84
C LYS A 117 13.07 3.30 -4.10
N GLN A 118 12.72 2.02 -4.14
CA GLN A 118 11.78 1.51 -5.14
C GLN A 118 10.36 2.06 -4.92
N ASN A 119 9.64 2.30 -6.02
CA ASN A 119 8.29 2.88 -5.98
C ASN A 119 7.32 2.01 -5.15
N ARG A 120 7.42 0.68 -5.28
CA ARG A 120 6.74 -0.28 -4.42
C ARG A 120 7.78 -1.08 -3.64
N GLY A 121 7.43 -1.46 -2.41
CA GLY A 121 8.32 -2.16 -1.49
C GLY A 121 7.99 -1.80 -0.05
N SER A 122 8.19 -2.77 0.85
CA SER A 122 7.88 -2.66 2.29
C SER A 122 9.09 -3.10 3.12
N SER A 123 9.08 -2.82 4.42
CA SER A 123 10.12 -3.28 5.36
C SER A 123 11.57 -2.93 5.00
N GLY A 124 11.80 -1.84 4.26
CA GLY A 124 13.14 -1.40 3.86
C GLY A 124 13.69 -2.06 2.60
N GLU A 125 12.92 -2.94 1.95
CA GLU A 125 13.31 -3.55 0.68
C GLU A 125 13.58 -2.48 -0.39
N GLY A 126 14.72 -2.61 -1.07
CA GLY A 126 15.12 -1.71 -2.14
C GLY A 126 15.31 -0.25 -1.68
N ILE A 127 15.83 -0.06 -0.46
CA ILE A 127 16.23 1.25 0.06
C ILE A 127 17.75 1.31 0.18
N TRP A 128 18.35 2.39 -0.35
CA TRP A 128 19.78 2.66 -0.26
C TRP A 128 20.02 4.09 0.22
N ILE A 129 21.05 4.27 1.03
CA ILE A 129 21.61 5.58 1.36
C ILE A 129 22.90 5.71 0.55
N ILE A 130 22.99 6.76 -0.26
CA ILE A 130 24.11 7.01 -1.18
C ILE A 130 24.65 8.42 -0.94
#